data_AF-A0A7H0I3F2-F1
#
_entry.id   AF-A0A7H0I3F2-F1
#
_cell.length_a   1.000
_cell.length_b   1.000
_cell.length_c   1.000
_cell.angle_alpha   90.00
_cell.angle_beta   90.00
_cell.angle_gamma   90.00
#
_symmetry.space_group_name_H-M   'P 1'
#
loop_
_entity.id
_entity.type
_entity.pdbx_description
1 polymer ?
#
loop_
_entity_poly.entity_id
_entity_poly.type
_entity_poly.pdbx_seq_one_letter_code
_entity_poly.pdbx_strand_id
1 'polypeptide(L)' 'MRFGGFALCRREEDGKRVCRGVWGCPARHVWWQWADRPGDVPEPCPHPELLGW' A
#
# COMPACT_ATOMS: atom_id res chain seq x y z
N MET A 1 10.34 -3.24 7.99
CA MET A 1 9.10 -2.61 7.50
C MET A 1 8.02 -2.76 8.57
N ARG A 2 7.13 -1.79 8.71
CA ARG A 2 5.95 -1.82 9.59
C ARG A 2 4.70 -1.81 8.73
N PHE A 3 3.74 -2.67 9.06
CA PHE A 3 2.41 -2.65 8.46
C PHE A 3 1.57 -1.53 9.09
N GLY A 4 0.96 -0.69 8.26
CA GLY A 4 0.12 0.43 8.68
C GLY A 4 -1.38 0.16 8.58
N GLY A 5 -1.79 -0.83 7.77
CA GLY A 5 -3.20 -1.15 7.55
C GLY A 5 -3.51 -1.43 6.08
N PHE A 6 -4.80 -1.52 5.77
CA PHE A 6 -5.28 -1.68 4.40
C PHE A 6 -6.02 -0.43 3.93
N ALA A 7 -5.73 -0.01 2.71
CA ALA A 7 -6.49 1.00 1.98
C ALA A 7 -7.28 0.32 0.88
N LEU A 8 -8.60 0.53 0.82
CA LEU A 8 -9.42 0.02 -0.28
C LEU A 8 -9.20 0.91 -1.52
N CYS A 9 -8.61 0.35 -2.57
CA CYS A 9 -8.29 1.07 -3.79
C CYS A 9 -9.03 0.49 -4.99
N ARG A 10 -9.27 1.31 -6.01
CA ARG A 10 -9.65 0.82 -7.33
C ARG A 10 -8.38 0.51 -8.11
N ARG A 11 -8.26 -0.69 -8.66
CA ARG A 11 -7.16 -1.07 -9.56
C ARG A 11 -7.52 -0.61 -10.97
N GLU A 12 -6.68 0.24 -11.53
CA GLU A 12 -6.88 0.81 -12.88
C GLU A 12 -6.93 -0.27 -13.96
N GLU A 13 -6.08 -1.30 -13.84
CA GLU A 13 -5.93 -2.40 -14.81
C GLU A 13 -7.25 -3.14 -15.10
N ASP A 14 -8.01 -3.49 -14.06
CA ASP A 14 -9.22 -4.33 -14.17
C ASP A 14 -10.48 -3.69 -13.57
N GLY A 15 -10.37 -2.45 -13.09
CA GLY A 15 -11.45 -1.70 -12.46
C GLY A 15 -11.94 -2.25 -11.12
N LYS A 16 -11.32 -3.32 -10.59
CA LYS A 16 -11.78 -3.96 -9.35
C LYS A 16 -11.41 -3.15 -8.13
N ARG A 17 -12.22 -3.26 -7.07
CA ARG A 17 -11.90 -2.74 -5.75
C ARG A 17 -11.16 -3.80 -4.96
N VAL A 18 -9.91 -3.53 -4.62
CA VAL A 18 -9.04 -4.45 -3.89
C VAL A 18 -8.25 -3.68 -2.85
N CYS A 19 -7.96 -4.30 -1.71
CA CYS A 19 -7.14 -3.67 -0.69
C CYS A 19 -5.68 -3.58 -1.13
N ARG A 20 -5.06 -2.44 -0.87
CA ARG A 20 -3.60 -2.30 -0.82
C ARG A 20 -3.16 -2.30 0.64
N GLY A 21 -2.21 -3.15 0.99
CA GLY A 21 -1.51 -3.10 2.27
C GLY A 21 -0.54 -1.91 2.27
N VAL A 22 -0.58 -1.11 3.32
CA VAL A 22 0.27 0.06 3.50
C VAL A 22 1.45 -0.32 4.39
N TRP A 23 2.67 -0.05 3.91
CA TRP A 23 3.92 -0.43 4.56
C TRP A 23 4.82 0.79 4.72
N GLY A 24 5.54 0.87 5.84
CA GLY A 24 6.47 1.98 6.08
C GLY A 24 7.79 1.55 6.72
N CYS A 25 8.75 2.47 6.78
CA CYS A 25 9.98 2.32 7.54
C CYS A 25 10.29 3.57 8.39
N PRO A 26 11.21 3.49 9.37
CA PRO A 26 11.58 4.64 10.21
C PRO A 26 12.10 5.87 9.44
N ALA A 27 12.62 5.67 8.22
CA ALA A 27 13.03 6.77 7.34
C ALA A 27 11.85 7.44 6.60
N ARG A 28 10.60 7.14 6.98
CA ARG A 28 9.35 7.70 6.43
C ARG A 28 9.08 7.39 4.96
N HIS A 29 9.77 6.40 4.39
CA HIS A 29 9.35 5.84 3.12
C HIS A 29 8.06 5.02 3.30
N VAL A 30 7.12 5.19 2.38
CA VAL A 30 5.84 4.49 2.39
C VAL A 30 5.62 3.78 1.06
N TRP A 31 5.20 2.53 1.16
CA TRP A 31 4.89 1.68 0.04
C TRP A 31 3.50 1.10 0.19
N TRP A 32 2.92 0.70 -0.93
CA TRP A 32 1.69 -0.05 -0.98
C TRP A 32 1.81 -1.27 -1.88
N GLN A 33 1.12 -2.33 -1.51
CA GLN A 33 1.15 -3.60 -2.23
C GLN A 33 -0.27 -4.15 -2.31
N TRP A 34 -0.66 -4.66 -3.47
CA TRP A 34 -1.94 -5.33 -3.64
C TRP A 34 -2.04 -6.56 -2.73
N ALA A 35 -3.07 -6.62 -1.88
CA ALA A 35 -3.25 -7.71 -0.94
C ALA A 35 -3.51 -9.06 -1.62
N ASP A 36 -4.08 -9.04 -2.83
CA ASP A 36 -4.31 -10.22 -3.68
C ASP A 36 -3.08 -10.59 -4.53
N ARG A 37 -2.01 -9.79 -4.52
CA ARG A 37 -0.75 -10.04 -5.24
C ARG A 37 0.47 -9.82 -4.32
N PRO A 38 0.63 -10.60 -3.24
CA PRO A 38 1.71 -10.42 -2.28
C PRO A 38 3.12 -10.71 -2.84
N GLY A 39 3.22 -11.32 -4.02
CA GLY A 39 4.49 -11.55 -4.73
C GLY A 39 4.94 -10.38 -5.59
N ASP A 40 4.06 -9.40 -5.86
CA ASP A 40 4.41 -8.23 -6.68
C ASP A 40 5.32 -7.27 -5.91
N VAL A 41 6.13 -6.51 -6.64
CA VAL A 41 7.00 -5.48 -6.06
C VAL A 41 6.14 -4.38 -5.44
N PRO A 42 6.35 -4.02 -4.16
CA PRO A 42 5.65 -2.89 -3.55
C PRO A 42 5.93 -1.58 -4.28
N GLU A 43 4.88 -0.86 -4.60
CA GLU A 43 4.96 0.44 -5.27
C GLU A 43 5.13 1.57 -4.24
N PRO A 44 5.74 2.71 -4.59
CA PRO A 44 5.71 3.90 -3.73
C PRO A 44 4.27 4.35 -3.49
N CYS A 45 3.92 4.60 -2.23
CA CYS A 45 2.60 5.14 -1.88
C CYS A 45 2.63 6.68 -1.95
N PRO A 46 1.73 7.33 -2.70
CA PRO A 46 1.67 8.78 -2.77
C PRO A 46 1.07 9.44 -1.50
N HIS A 47 0.58 8.64 -0.55
CA HIS A 47 -0.11 9.07 0.66
C HIS A 47 0.65 8.68 1.94
N PRO A 48 1.80 9.31 2.24
CA PRO A 48 2.59 8.99 3.42
C PRO A 48 1.85 9.18 4.75
N GLU A 49 0.81 10.01 4.76
CA GLU A 49 -0.09 10.28 5.89
C GLU A 49 -0.85 9.04 6.39
N LEU A 50 -1.02 8.02 5.55
CA LEU A 50 -1.76 6.80 5.91
C LEU A 50 -1.08 5.97 7.03
N LEU A 51 0.21 6.22 7.32
CA LEU A 51 0.94 5.49 8.35
C LEU A 51 0.90 6.13 9.76
N GLY A 52 0.23 7.28 9.92
CA GLY A 52 -0.08 7.88 11.22
C GLY A 52 1.12 8.20 12.12
N TRP A 53 2.20 8.76 11.56
CA TRP A 53 3.39 9.19 12.31
C TRP A 53 3.19 10.56 12.95
#